data_AF-A0A9X2BAY3-F1
#
_entry.id   AF-A0A9X2BAY3-F1
#
_cell.length_a   1.000
_cell.length_b   1.000
_cell.length_c   1.000
_cell.angle_alpha   90.00
_cell.angle_beta   90.00
_cell.angle_gamma   90.00
#
_symmetry.space_group_name_H-M   'P 1'
#
loop_
_entity.id
_entity.type
_entity.pdbx_description
1 polymer ?
#
loop_
_entity_poly.entity_id
_entity_poly.type
_entity_poly.pdbx_seq_one_letter_code
_entity_poly.pdbx_strand_id
1 'polypeptide(L)'
;MTWRKFSGEILQTPVIEEVEKVIERETNLGNKLKVCIGTDSQVKGNVTDFATVIVFLREQRGGFMYIHQERTSQKMSIKERMLTEVQKSIDIAYKLCDLLDLYDVDLEVHADINTNPMFKSNQALHEAMGYILSMGFVFKAKPEAFASSYCANKIVQ
;
A
#
# COMPACT_ATOMS: atom_id res chain seq x y z
N MET A 1 -12.11 7.31 5.76
CA MET A 1 -10.87 6.60 6.15
C MET A 1 -9.97 7.61 6.85
N THR A 2 -9.59 7.36 8.10
CA THR A 2 -8.66 8.23 8.84
C THR A 2 -7.22 7.82 8.51
N TRP A 3 -6.41 8.77 8.07
CA TRP A 3 -5.01 8.58 7.73
C TRP A 3 -4.12 9.30 8.73
N ARG A 4 -2.91 8.78 8.95
CA ARG A 4 -1.90 9.42 9.79
C ARG A 4 -0.51 9.31 9.18
N LYS A 5 0.36 10.25 9.55
CA LYS A 5 1.80 10.19 9.25
C LYS A 5 2.48 9.14 10.11
N PHE A 6 3.69 8.73 9.74
CA PHE A 6 4.50 7.81 10.57
C PHE A 6 4.83 8.39 11.96
N SER A 7 4.84 9.72 12.12
CA SER A 7 4.97 10.39 13.43
C SER A 7 3.77 10.21 14.36
N GLY A 8 2.63 9.70 13.85
CA GLY A 8 1.37 9.57 14.59
C GLY A 8 0.38 10.72 14.38
N GLU A 9 0.81 11.81 13.72
CA GLU A 9 -0.06 12.95 13.39
C GLU A 9 -1.19 12.54 12.43
N ILE A 10 -2.43 12.82 12.79
CA ILE A 10 -3.62 12.52 11.97
C ILE A 10 -3.77 13.58 10.88
N LEU A 11 -3.98 13.13 9.64
CA LEU A 11 -4.28 14.02 8.52
C LEU A 11 -5.65 14.67 8.73
N GLN A 12 -5.69 16.01 8.66
CA GLN A 12 -6.91 16.80 8.83
C GLN A 12 -7.70 16.93 7.52
N THR A 13 -7.05 16.67 6.39
CA THR A 13 -7.63 16.72 5.05
C THR A 13 -7.81 15.32 4.47
N PRO A 14 -8.67 15.16 3.46
CA PRO A 14 -8.72 13.94 2.66
C PRO A 14 -7.33 13.55 2.16
N VAL A 15 -7.05 12.24 2.11
CA VAL A 15 -5.72 11.73 1.73
C VAL A 15 -5.30 12.18 0.33
N ILE A 16 -6.24 12.32 -0.60
CA ILE A 16 -5.98 12.81 -1.96
C ILE A 16 -5.44 14.24 -1.96
N GLU A 17 -6.06 15.14 -1.18
CA GLU A 17 -5.60 16.53 -1.04
C GLU A 17 -4.24 16.62 -0.35
N GLU A 18 -4.00 15.76 0.65
CA GLU A 18 -2.69 15.73 1.31
C GLU A 18 -1.59 15.17 0.40
N VAL A 19 -1.91 14.16 -0.41
CA VAL A 19 -1.00 13.60 -1.41
C VAL A 19 -0.63 14.66 -2.44
N GLU A 20 -1.60 15.42 -2.94
CA GLU A 20 -1.36 16.51 -3.90
C GLU A 20 -0.40 17.56 -3.33
N LYS A 21 -0.68 18.07 -2.12
CA LYS A 21 0.19 19.03 -1.43
C LYS A 21 1.61 18.50 -1.24
N VAL A 22 1.75 17.20 -0.98
CA VAL A 22 3.06 16.56 -0.88
C VAL A 22 3.76 16.54 -2.22
N ILE A 23 3.08 16.16 -3.29
CA ILE A 23 3.66 16.12 -4.64
C ILE A 23 4.15 17.51 -5.04
N GLU A 24 3.33 18.55 -4.85
CA GLU A 24 3.70 19.94 -5.13
C GLU A 24 4.92 20.36 -4.30
N ARG A 25 4.90 20.09 -2.99
CA ARG A 25 6.00 20.45 -2.09
C ARG A 25 7.31 19.78 -2.49
N GLU A 26 7.29 18.47 -2.74
CA GLU A 26 8.49 17.72 -3.07
C GLU A 26 9.02 18.09 -4.46
N THR A 27 8.13 18.35 -5.42
CA THR A 27 8.48 18.84 -6.75
C THR A 27 9.17 20.20 -6.68
N ASN A 28 8.65 21.13 -5.86
CA ASN A 28 9.26 22.44 -5.62
C ASN A 28 10.64 22.35 -4.95
N LEU A 29 10.90 21.27 -4.19
CA LEU A 29 12.20 20.96 -3.61
C LEU A 29 13.15 20.24 -4.58
N GLY A 30 12.72 19.99 -5.82
CA GLY A 30 13.47 19.29 -6.86
C GLY A 30 13.58 17.77 -6.62
N ASN A 31 12.69 17.18 -5.82
CA ASN A 31 12.65 15.74 -5.59
C ASN A 31 11.74 15.07 -6.62
N LYS A 32 12.24 13.99 -7.23
CA LYS A 32 11.38 13.07 -8.00
C LYS A 32 10.79 12.02 -7.05
N LEU A 33 9.47 11.88 -7.11
CA LEU A 33 8.73 10.92 -6.29
C LEU A 33 8.36 9.66 -7.07
N LYS A 34 8.28 8.57 -6.33
CA LYS A 34 7.56 7.34 -6.69
C LYS A 34 6.65 6.96 -5.54
N VAL A 35 5.42 6.57 -5.83
CA VAL A 35 4.45 6.12 -4.84
C VAL A 35 4.33 4.60 -4.87
N CYS A 36 4.48 3.98 -3.70
CA CYS A 36 4.31 2.54 -3.50
C CYS A 36 3.21 2.31 -2.47
N ILE A 37 2.15 1.59 -2.85
CA ILE A 37 1.01 1.30 -1.97
C ILE A 37 1.04 -0.18 -1.61
N GLY A 38 0.83 -0.48 -0.33
CA GLY A 38 0.73 -1.86 0.12
C GLY A 38 -0.12 -1.99 1.37
N THR A 39 -0.76 -3.14 1.51
CA THR A 39 -1.51 -3.51 2.71
C THR A 39 -0.92 -4.80 3.27
N ASP A 40 -0.86 -4.87 4.60
CA ASP A 40 -0.59 -6.11 5.33
C ASP A 40 -1.64 -6.29 6.43
N SER A 41 -1.75 -7.51 6.93
CA SER A 41 -2.69 -7.81 8.00
C SER A 41 -2.13 -8.80 9.02
N GLN A 42 -2.66 -8.73 10.25
CA GLN A 42 -2.30 -9.65 11.33
C GLN A 42 -3.55 -10.11 12.08
N VAL A 43 -3.68 -11.44 12.23
CA VAL A 43 -4.75 -12.03 13.04
C VAL A 43 -4.38 -11.98 14.52
N LYS A 44 -5.23 -11.34 15.33
CA LYS A 44 -5.10 -11.17 16.79
C LYS A 44 -6.36 -11.70 17.47
N GLY A 45 -6.35 -12.99 17.79
CA GLY A 45 -7.51 -13.68 18.34
C GLY A 45 -8.64 -13.76 17.32
N ASN A 46 -9.78 -13.15 17.62
CA ASN A 46 -10.96 -13.11 16.74
C ASN A 46 -11.00 -11.90 15.81
N VAL A 47 -9.99 -11.03 15.87
CA VAL A 47 -9.92 -9.79 15.08
C VAL A 47 -8.74 -9.87 14.14
N THR A 48 -8.89 -9.36 12.92
CA THR A 48 -7.81 -9.13 11.98
C THR A 48 -7.56 -7.63 11.88
N ASP A 49 -6.35 -7.21 12.21
CA ASP A 49 -5.86 -5.84 12.00
C ASP A 49 -5.32 -5.76 10.56
N PHE A 50 -5.75 -4.76 9.80
CA PHE A 50 -5.16 -4.40 8.51
C PHE A 50 -4.46 -3.04 8.64
N ALA A 51 -3.34 -2.89 7.94
CA ALA A 51 -2.72 -1.60 7.71
C ALA A 51 -2.44 -1.40 6.23
N THR A 52 -2.95 -0.31 5.67
CA THR A 52 -2.60 0.15 4.33
C THR A 52 -1.64 1.31 4.46
N VAL A 53 -0.57 1.29 3.66
CA VAL A 53 0.41 2.37 3.61
C VAL A 53 0.51 2.96 2.21
N ILE A 54 0.71 4.27 2.15
CA ILE A 54 1.14 4.99 0.96
C ILE A 54 2.56 5.44 1.23
N VAL A 55 3.54 4.83 0.57
CA VAL A 55 4.95 5.17 0.72
C VAL A 55 5.36 6.10 -0.41
N PHE A 56 5.95 7.23 -0.05
CA PHE A 56 6.57 8.17 -0.97
C PHE A 56 8.08 7.95 -0.94
N LEU A 57 8.62 7.41 -2.03
CA LEU A 57 10.04 7.28 -2.23
C LEU A 57 10.56 8.52 -2.97
N ARG A 58 11.54 9.19 -2.38
CA ARG A 58 12.32 10.24 -3.05
C ARG A 58 13.57 9.60 -3.62
N GLU A 59 13.81 9.81 -4.90
CA GLU A 59 15.00 9.27 -5.55
C GLU A 59 16.27 9.69 -4.78
N GLN A 60 17.02 8.69 -4.28
CA GLN A 60 18.27 8.85 -3.51
C GLN A 60 18.15 9.64 -2.19
N ARG A 61 16.93 9.97 -1.72
CA ARG A 61 16.69 10.82 -0.52
C ARG A 61 15.76 10.15 0.49
N GLY A 62 15.69 8.82 0.46
CA GLY A 62 14.84 8.02 1.35
C GLY A 62 13.35 8.25 1.09
N GLY A 63 12.50 7.99 2.08
CA GLY A 63 11.06 8.10 1.90
C GLY A 63 10.31 8.38 3.19
N PHE A 64 9.01 8.59 3.06
CA PHE A 64 8.06 8.73 4.16
C PHE A 64 6.76 8.04 3.79
N MET A 65 5.84 7.89 4.75
CA MET A 65 4.59 7.17 4.48
C MET A 65 3.40 7.70 5.26
N TYR A 66 2.22 7.48 4.68
CA TYR A 66 0.94 7.60 5.33
C TYR A 66 0.37 6.23 5.64
N ILE A 67 -0.37 6.14 6.73
CA ILE A 67 -0.85 4.90 7.32
C ILE A 67 -2.35 5.03 7.55
N HIS A 68 -3.08 4.02 7.08
CA HIS A 68 -4.46 3.77 7.45
C HIS A 68 -4.54 2.42 8.15
N GLN A 69 -5.33 2.33 9.22
CA GLN A 69 -5.60 1.07 9.90
C GLN A 69 -7.10 0.83 10.00
N GLU A 70 -7.46 -0.44 9.93
CA GLU A 70 -8.82 -0.90 10.11
C GLU A 70 -8.81 -2.29 10.77
N ARG A 71 -9.95 -2.66 11.36
CA ARG A 71 -10.13 -3.93 12.05
C ARG A 71 -11.39 -4.61 11.57
N THR A 72 -11.34 -5.92 11.45
CA THR A 72 -12.53 -6.74 11.15
C THR A 72 -12.53 -8.01 11.98
N SER A 73 -13.72 -8.46 12.38
CA SER A 73 -13.92 -9.76 13.04
C SER A 73 -14.34 -10.85 12.05
N GLN A 74 -14.33 -10.56 10.76
CA GLN A 74 -14.62 -11.53 9.71
C GLN A 74 -13.51 -12.59 9.66
N LYS A 75 -13.91 -13.86 9.74
CA LYS A 75 -12.99 -14.98 9.55
C LYS A 75 -12.67 -15.12 8.07
N MET A 76 -11.38 -15.19 7.76
CA MET A 76 -10.86 -15.33 6.40
C MET A 76 -9.81 -16.44 6.38
N SER A 77 -9.80 -17.22 5.30
CA SER A 77 -8.67 -18.06 4.95
C SER A 77 -7.44 -17.22 4.62
N ILE A 78 -6.26 -17.85 4.56
CA ILE A 78 -5.02 -17.15 4.18
C ILE A 78 -5.18 -16.51 2.80
N LYS A 79 -5.74 -17.23 1.83
CA LYS A 79 -5.92 -16.73 0.46
C LYS A 79 -6.86 -15.52 0.41
N GLU A 80 -8.04 -15.61 1.05
CA GLU A 80 -8.99 -14.49 1.12
C GLU A 80 -8.36 -13.25 1.76
N ARG A 81 -7.54 -13.44 2.80
CA ARG A 81 -6.84 -12.35 3.48
C ARG A 81 -5.80 -11.67 2.58
N MET A 82 -4.98 -12.44 1.85
CA MET A 82 -4.03 -11.89 0.87
C MET A 82 -4.75 -11.12 -0.25
N LEU A 83 -5.88 -11.64 -0.74
CA LEU A 83 -6.69 -10.94 -1.74
C LEU A 83 -7.34 -9.67 -1.19
N THR A 84 -7.76 -9.69 0.07
CA THR A 84 -8.29 -8.52 0.77
C THR A 84 -7.23 -7.44 0.93
N GLU A 85 -5.99 -7.81 1.26
CA GLU A 85 -4.85 -6.87 1.30
C GLU A 85 -4.62 -6.23 -0.08
N VAL A 86 -4.62 -7.03 -1.14
CA VAL A 86 -4.46 -6.55 -2.52
C VAL A 86 -5.60 -5.60 -2.90
N GLN A 87 -6.84 -5.97 -2.62
CA GLN A 87 -8.01 -5.14 -2.88
C GLN A 87 -7.90 -3.79 -2.18
N LYS A 88 -7.54 -3.77 -0.90
CA LYS A 88 -7.37 -2.54 -0.12
C LYS A 88 -6.27 -1.64 -0.68
N SER A 89 -5.21 -2.22 -1.23
CA SER A 89 -4.14 -1.46 -1.89
C SER A 89 -4.64 -0.86 -3.21
N ILE A 90 -5.35 -1.64 -4.02
CA ILE A 90 -5.95 -1.20 -5.29
C ILE A 90 -6.96 -0.07 -5.07
N ASP A 91 -7.80 -0.16 -4.03
CA ASP A 91 -8.80 0.87 -3.71
C ASP A 91 -8.17 2.25 -3.44
N ILE A 92 -6.94 2.27 -2.91
CA ILE A 92 -6.20 3.52 -2.69
C ILE A 92 -5.46 3.94 -3.96
N ALA A 93 -4.85 3.00 -4.68
CA ALA A 93 -4.22 3.25 -5.97
C ALA A 93 -5.19 3.91 -6.96
N TYR A 94 -6.41 3.38 -7.06
CA TYR A 94 -7.47 3.92 -7.91
C TYR A 94 -7.92 5.33 -7.50
N LYS A 95 -7.91 5.66 -6.21
CA LYS A 95 -8.25 7.03 -5.75
C LYS A 95 -7.16 8.04 -6.06
N LEU A 96 -5.93 7.60 -6.25
CA LEU A 96 -4.77 8.46 -6.47
C LEU A 96 -4.29 8.46 -7.92
N CYS A 97 -4.76 7.54 -8.78
CA CYS A 97 -4.21 7.37 -10.13
C CYS A 97 -4.30 8.64 -10.97
N ASP A 98 -5.47 9.28 -11.06
CA ASP A 98 -5.66 10.49 -11.87
C ASP A 98 -4.76 11.63 -11.41
N LEU A 99 -4.56 11.74 -10.08
CA LEU A 99 -3.68 12.72 -9.49
C LEU A 99 -2.20 12.41 -9.80
N LEU A 100 -1.78 11.16 -9.65
CA LEU A 100 -0.40 10.76 -9.90
C LEU A 100 -0.04 10.88 -11.39
N ASP A 101 -0.97 10.55 -12.28
CA ASP A 101 -0.82 10.73 -13.73
C ASP A 101 -0.71 12.22 -14.10
N LEU A 102 -1.50 13.10 -13.47
CA LEU A 102 -1.43 14.56 -13.69
C LEU A 102 -0.03 15.13 -13.40
N TYR A 103 0.67 14.58 -12.40
CA TYR A 103 1.99 15.04 -11.97
C TYR A 103 3.15 14.13 -12.46
N ASP A 104 2.88 13.15 -13.34
CA ASP A 104 3.88 12.20 -13.85
C ASP A 104 4.64 11.45 -12.73
N VAL A 105 3.90 10.96 -11.73
CA VAL A 105 4.43 10.22 -10.57
C VAL A 105 4.14 8.72 -10.71
N ASP A 106 5.19 7.92 -10.77
CA ASP A 106 5.08 6.45 -10.83
C ASP A 106 4.29 5.87 -9.65
N LEU A 107 3.42 4.89 -9.94
CA LEU A 107 2.65 4.14 -8.96
C LEU A 107 2.93 2.63 -9.03
N GLU A 108 3.29 2.04 -7.90
CA GLU A 108 3.46 0.59 -7.73
C GLU A 108 2.53 0.05 -6.63
N VAL A 109 1.90 -1.10 -6.87
CA VAL A 109 1.11 -1.84 -5.88
C VAL A 109 1.90 -3.06 -5.41
N HIS A 110 2.17 -3.08 -4.11
CA HIS A 110 3.03 -4.06 -3.45
C HIS A 110 2.15 -5.06 -2.70
N ALA A 111 2.20 -6.32 -3.12
CA ALA A 111 1.48 -7.42 -2.48
C ALA A 111 2.44 -8.25 -1.61
N ASP A 112 2.06 -8.56 -0.36
CA ASP A 112 2.90 -9.36 0.55
C ASP A 112 2.89 -10.87 0.24
N ILE A 113 3.09 -11.22 -1.03
CA ILE A 113 2.99 -12.58 -1.53
C ILE A 113 4.39 -13.09 -1.89
N ASN A 114 4.69 -14.31 -1.45
CA ASN A 114 5.94 -14.97 -1.81
C ASN A 114 5.77 -15.71 -3.14
N THR A 115 6.72 -15.51 -4.06
CA THR A 115 6.71 -16.12 -5.40
C THR A 115 7.13 -17.59 -5.38
N ASN A 116 7.73 -18.08 -4.29
CA ASN A 116 8.06 -19.49 -4.12
C ASN A 116 6.81 -20.32 -3.75
N PRO A 117 6.46 -21.36 -4.54
CA PRO A 117 5.28 -22.22 -4.32
C PRO A 117 5.21 -22.92 -2.96
N MET A 118 6.35 -23.05 -2.27
CA MET A 118 6.41 -23.67 -0.93
C MET A 118 5.72 -22.82 0.15
N PHE A 119 5.51 -21.53 -0.09
CA PHE A 119 4.89 -20.62 0.87
C PHE A 119 3.37 -20.55 0.69
N LYS A 120 2.64 -20.53 1.81
CA LYS A 120 1.17 -20.52 1.80
C LYS A 120 0.58 -19.32 1.06
N SER A 121 1.23 -18.15 1.08
CA SER A 121 0.75 -16.95 0.39
C SER A 121 0.79 -17.06 -1.13
N ASN A 122 1.63 -17.95 -1.69
CA ASN A 122 1.72 -18.17 -3.13
C ASN A 122 0.39 -18.56 -3.79
N GLN A 123 -0.52 -19.19 -3.02
CA GLN A 123 -1.87 -19.56 -3.48
C GLN A 123 -2.70 -18.37 -3.99
N ALA A 124 -2.38 -17.14 -3.56
CA ALA A 124 -3.05 -15.92 -4.01
C ALA A 124 -2.30 -15.20 -5.14
N LEU A 125 -1.09 -15.64 -5.52
CA LEU A 125 -0.19 -14.89 -6.40
C LEU A 125 -0.82 -14.58 -7.76
N HIS A 126 -1.35 -15.60 -8.44
CA HIS A 126 -1.90 -15.42 -9.79
C HIS A 126 -3.12 -14.50 -9.81
N GLU A 127 -3.99 -14.62 -8.80
CA GLU A 127 -5.19 -13.77 -8.68
C GLU A 127 -4.82 -12.33 -8.31
N ALA A 128 -3.90 -12.15 -7.35
CA ALA A 128 -3.39 -10.84 -6.98
C ALA A 128 -2.72 -10.13 -8.16
N MET A 129 -1.83 -10.83 -8.86
CA MET A 129 -1.14 -10.33 -10.04
C MET A 129 -2.12 -9.98 -11.15
N GLY A 130 -3.06 -10.89 -11.46
CA GLY A 130 -4.08 -10.66 -12.47
C GLY A 130 -4.97 -9.45 -12.16
N TYR A 131 -5.33 -9.26 -10.89
CA TYR A 131 -6.15 -8.11 -10.48
C TYR A 131 -5.38 -6.79 -10.55
N ILE A 132 -4.14 -6.74 -10.07
CA ILE A 132 -3.33 -5.51 -10.10
C ILE A 132 -3.03 -5.11 -11.55
N LEU A 133 -2.63 -6.06 -12.40
CA LEU A 133 -2.31 -5.78 -13.81
C LEU A 133 -3.54 -5.43 -14.64
N SER A 134 -4.71 -6.03 -14.37
CA SER A 134 -5.94 -5.71 -15.12
C SER A 134 -6.45 -4.29 -14.86
N MET A 135 -6.10 -3.71 -13.71
CA MET A 135 -6.36 -2.31 -13.37
C MET A 135 -5.31 -1.34 -13.97
N GLY A 136 -4.28 -1.86 -14.65
CA GLY A 136 -3.22 -1.06 -15.25
C GLY A 136 -2.10 -0.65 -14.28
N PHE A 137 -2.09 -1.17 -13.06
CA PHE A 137 -1.05 -0.84 -12.07
C PHE A 137 0.17 -1.76 -12.16
N VAL A 138 1.33 -1.23 -11.77
CA VAL A 138 2.57 -2.02 -11.68
C VAL A 138 2.51 -2.93 -10.47
N PHE A 139 2.63 -4.24 -10.70
CA PHE A 139 2.66 -5.26 -9.66
C PHE A 139 4.07 -5.49 -9.10
N LYS A 140 4.19 -5.52 -7.76
CA LYS A 140 5.39 -6.00 -7.05
C LYS A 140 5.01 -7.07 -6.00
N ALA A 141 5.78 -8.15 -5.96
CA ALA A 141 5.71 -9.21 -4.95
C ALA A 141 7.00 -9.24 -4.11
N LYS A 142 7.10 -10.12 -3.10
CA LYS A 142 8.37 -10.30 -2.36
C LYS A 142 9.48 -10.80 -3.30
N PRO A 143 10.72 -10.30 -3.14
CA PRO A 143 11.20 -9.36 -2.11
C PRO A 143 11.02 -7.86 -2.41
N GLU A 144 10.55 -7.48 -3.60
CA GLU A 144 10.44 -6.09 -4.04
C GLU A 144 9.25 -5.34 -3.41
N ALA A 145 8.26 -6.07 -2.86
CA ALA A 145 7.03 -5.55 -2.26
C ALA A 145 7.21 -4.88 -0.88
N PHE A 146 8.19 -3.99 -0.71
CA PHE A 146 8.54 -3.47 0.61
C PHE A 146 7.43 -2.69 1.34
N ALA A 147 6.51 -2.02 0.61
CA ALA A 147 5.44 -1.24 1.21
C ALA A 147 4.48 -2.14 2.02
N SER A 148 4.12 -3.31 1.51
CA SER A 148 3.36 -4.30 2.28
C SER A 148 4.26 -5.08 3.24
N SER A 149 5.37 -5.65 2.75
CA SER A 149 6.22 -6.58 3.49
C SER A 149 6.94 -6.00 4.71
N TYR A 150 7.24 -4.70 4.71
CA TYR A 150 7.97 -4.05 5.81
C TYR A 150 7.19 -2.88 6.40
N CYS A 151 6.69 -1.96 5.56
CA CYS A 151 6.04 -0.75 6.05
C CYS A 151 4.69 -1.06 6.72
N ALA A 152 3.78 -1.74 6.02
CA ALA A 152 2.48 -2.12 6.58
C ALA A 152 2.63 -3.17 7.70
N ASN A 153 3.48 -4.19 7.51
CA ASN A 153 3.76 -5.20 8.54
C ASN A 153 4.22 -4.58 9.87
N LYS A 154 5.08 -3.55 9.84
CA LYS A 154 5.52 -2.83 11.05
C LYS A 154 4.36 -2.17 11.83
N ILE A 155 3.24 -1.90 11.17
CA ILE A 155 2.07 -1.25 11.78
C ILE A 155 1.12 -2.26 12.44
N VAL A 156 1.06 -3.49 11.92
CA VAL A 156 0.15 -4.53 12.43
C VAL A 156 0.80 -5.52 13.38
N GLN A 157 2.12 -5.61 13.42
CA GLN A 157 2.86 -6.45 14.39
C GLN A 157 2.58 -6.10 15.85
#